data_AF-A0A2S6FJK0-F1
#
_entry.id   AF-A0A2S6FJK0-F1
#
_cell.length_a   1.000
_cell.length_b   1.000
_cell.length_c   1.000
_cell.angle_alpha   90.00
_cell.angle_beta   90.00
_cell.angle_gamma   90.00
#
_symmetry.space_group_name_H-M   'P 1'
#
loop_
_entity.id
_entity.type
_entity.pdbx_description
1 polymer ?
#
loop_
_entity_poly.entity_id
_entity_poly.type
_entity_poly.pdbx_seq_one_letter_code
_entity_poly.pdbx_strand_id
1 'polypeptide(L)'
;MLTPSTLTGIASNLRKLAEVVEGTAIDSHHDACIPFSEIREDYPAQTLESLTSWSNTDARYIYQFSVESNVYEELHGAFKEAKLSRKNDRAYCRLNPASALLYVGSSCDLGARIKQHLGFGNKGTYAMQLRYWLPEREGVLHIQAWRFSNEIDGAVVQAIEDGLWASNKPMFGRQGAR
;
A
#
# COMPACT_ATOMS: atom_id res chain seq x y z
N MET A 1 23.49 1.25 26.86
CA MET A 1 23.48 2.72 26.99
C MET A 1 23.81 3.32 25.64
N LEU A 2 23.18 4.44 25.28
CA LEU A 2 23.51 5.18 24.07
C LEU A 2 24.90 5.82 24.26
N THR A 3 25.89 5.43 23.46
CA THR A 3 27.26 5.99 23.51
C THR A 3 27.59 6.70 22.20
N PRO A 4 28.60 7.60 22.18
CA PRO A 4 29.08 8.21 20.94
C PRO A 4 29.47 7.18 19.87
N SER A 5 30.15 6.08 20.26
CA SER A 5 30.50 4.99 19.34
C SER A 5 29.27 4.28 18.77
N THR A 6 28.23 4.09 19.58
CA THR A 6 26.95 3.52 19.13
C THR A 6 26.28 4.43 18.10
N LEU A 7 26.26 5.74 18.34
CA LEU A 7 25.71 6.73 17.42
C LEU A 7 26.47 6.74 16.08
N THR A 8 27.81 6.69 16.11
CA THR A 8 28.63 6.60 14.90
C THR A 8 28.34 5.33 14.10
N GLY A 9 28.19 4.19 14.77
CA GLY A 9 27.81 2.92 14.13
C GLY A 9 26.44 3.00 13.47
N ILE A 10 25.44 3.55 14.16
CA ILE A 10 24.09 3.77 13.61
C ILE A 10 24.16 4.67 12.37
N ALA A 11 24.87 5.80 12.46
CA ALA A 11 25.01 6.72 11.33
C ALA A 11 25.70 6.07 10.13
N SER A 12 26.73 5.25 10.35
CA SER A 12 27.40 4.50 9.28
C SER A 12 26.43 3.53 8.59
N ASN A 13 25.66 2.78 9.37
CA ASN A 13 24.66 1.85 8.84
C ASN A 13 23.55 2.55 8.04
N LEU A 14 23.10 3.72 8.50
CA LEU A 14 22.10 4.53 7.78
C LEU A 14 22.65 5.06 6.45
N ARG A 15 23.92 5.50 6.41
CA ARG A 15 24.55 5.92 5.15
C ARG A 15 24.67 4.77 4.16
N LYS A 16 25.12 3.60 4.63
CA LYS A 16 25.18 2.40 3.80
C LYS A 16 23.81 1.99 3.29
N LEU A 17 22.77 2.06 4.13
CA LEU A 17 21.39 1.80 3.70
C LEU A 17 20.96 2.78 2.60
N ALA A 18 21.26 4.07 2.76
CA ALA A 18 20.94 5.09 1.77
C ALA A 18 21.65 4.82 0.42
N GLU A 19 22.94 4.46 0.45
CA GLU A 19 23.71 4.08 -0.75
C GLU A 19 23.07 2.88 -1.46
N VAL A 20 22.63 1.87 -0.71
CA VAL A 20 21.96 0.70 -1.28
C VAL A 20 20.60 1.08 -1.87
N VAL A 21 19.81 1.92 -1.18
CA VAL A 21 18.52 2.42 -1.69
C VAL A 21 18.72 3.17 -3.01
N GLU A 22 19.73 4.04 -3.08
CA GLU A 22 20.05 4.82 -4.30
C GLU A 22 20.50 3.91 -5.45
N GLY A 23 21.25 2.86 -5.16
CA GLY A 23 21.69 1.88 -6.16
C GLY A 23 20.68 0.76 -6.47
N THR A 24 19.54 0.72 -5.79
CA THR A 24 18.56 -0.36 -5.96
C THR A 24 17.84 -0.23 -7.31
N ALA A 25 17.96 -1.26 -8.15
CA ALA A 25 17.23 -1.33 -9.41
C ALA A 25 15.79 -1.81 -9.20
N ILE A 26 14.87 -1.23 -9.96
CA ILE A 26 13.51 -1.73 -10.13
C ILE A 26 13.53 -2.71 -11.32
N ASP A 27 13.17 -3.97 -11.09
CA ASP A 27 13.21 -4.99 -12.15
C ASP A 27 12.14 -4.75 -13.21
N SER A 28 10.94 -4.37 -12.76
CA SER A 28 9.81 -4.05 -13.61
C SER A 28 8.72 -3.32 -12.82
N HIS A 29 7.77 -2.71 -13.52
CA HIS A 29 6.58 -2.13 -12.93
C HIS A 29 5.33 -2.61 -13.66
N HIS A 30 4.19 -2.52 -13.00
CA HIS A 30 2.89 -2.83 -13.57
C HIS A 30 1.82 -1.92 -12.99
N ASP A 31 0.89 -1.50 -13.85
CA ASP A 31 -0.25 -0.66 -13.48
C ASP A 31 -1.57 -1.41 -13.70
N ALA A 32 -2.56 -1.15 -12.86
CA ALA A 32 -3.92 -1.64 -13.05
C ALA A 32 -4.93 -0.56 -12.65
N CYS A 33 -6.07 -0.54 -13.33
CA CYS A 33 -7.12 0.44 -13.11
C CYS A 33 -8.44 -0.31 -12.89
N ILE A 34 -9.06 -0.13 -11.73
CA ILE A 34 -10.29 -0.83 -11.36
C ILE A 34 -11.40 0.21 -11.18
N PRO A 35 -12.45 0.19 -12.02
CA PRO A 35 -13.67 0.97 -11.76
C PRO A 35 -14.26 0.66 -10.38
N PHE A 36 -14.76 1.68 -9.68
CA PHE A 36 -15.40 1.49 -8.38
C PHE A 36 -16.63 0.57 -8.44
N SER A 37 -17.35 0.58 -9.56
CA SER A 37 -18.46 -0.32 -9.83
C SER A 37 -18.06 -1.79 -9.69
N GLU A 38 -16.95 -2.19 -10.29
CA GLU A 38 -16.47 -3.58 -10.22
C GLU A 38 -16.19 -4.00 -8.77
N ILE A 39 -15.55 -3.14 -7.96
CA ILE A 39 -15.25 -3.43 -6.54
C ILE A 39 -16.54 -3.61 -5.72
N ARG A 40 -17.57 -2.81 -6.00
CA ARG A 40 -18.87 -2.90 -5.32
C ARG A 40 -19.59 -4.19 -5.69
N GLU A 41 -19.54 -4.61 -6.95
CA GLU A 41 -20.21 -5.81 -7.46
C GLU A 41 -19.55 -7.10 -6.95
N ASP A 42 -18.28 -7.35 -7.30
CA ASP A 42 -17.55 -8.57 -6.90
C ASP A 42 -16.02 -8.35 -6.93
N TYR A 43 -15.24 -9.41 -6.69
CA TYR A 43 -13.80 -9.35 -6.84
C TYR A 43 -13.45 -9.13 -8.33
N PRO A 44 -12.72 -8.05 -8.68
CA PRO A 44 -12.42 -7.68 -10.07
C PRO A 44 -11.30 -8.57 -10.65
N ALA A 45 -11.56 -9.87 -10.74
CA ALA A 45 -10.56 -10.89 -11.09
C ALA A 45 -10.00 -10.68 -12.50
N GLN A 46 -10.87 -10.37 -13.46
CA GLN A 46 -10.48 -10.15 -14.86
C GLN A 46 -9.59 -8.91 -14.99
N THR A 47 -9.96 -7.80 -14.34
CA THR A 47 -9.19 -6.55 -14.35
C THR A 47 -7.82 -6.71 -13.68
N LEU A 48 -7.72 -7.61 -12.69
CA LEU A 48 -6.47 -7.92 -11.99
C LEU A 48 -5.67 -9.08 -12.60
N GLU A 49 -6.13 -9.70 -13.69
CA GLU A 49 -5.51 -10.90 -14.25
C GLU A 49 -4.05 -10.65 -14.66
N SER A 50 -3.80 -9.58 -15.42
CA SER A 50 -2.46 -9.21 -15.89
C SER A 50 -1.50 -8.94 -14.73
N LEU A 51 -1.93 -8.18 -13.71
CA LEU A 51 -1.15 -7.90 -12.51
C LEU A 51 -0.86 -9.20 -11.74
N THR A 52 -1.85 -10.08 -11.61
CA THR A 52 -1.71 -11.35 -10.88
C THR A 52 -0.73 -12.27 -11.60
N SER A 53 -0.82 -12.38 -12.93
CA SER A 53 0.11 -13.17 -13.76
C SER A 53 1.52 -12.60 -13.81
N TRP A 54 1.66 -11.26 -13.74
CA TRP A 54 2.96 -10.59 -13.65
C TRP A 54 3.63 -10.79 -12.28
N SER A 55 2.82 -10.84 -11.22
CA SER A 55 3.30 -11.10 -9.86
C SER A 55 3.61 -12.58 -9.63
N ASN A 56 4.61 -12.84 -8.80
CA ASN A 56 4.98 -14.16 -8.31
C ASN A 56 5.50 -14.05 -6.86
N THR A 57 5.64 -15.19 -6.18
CA THR A 57 6.05 -15.27 -4.78
C THR A 57 7.57 -15.20 -4.55
N ASP A 58 8.37 -15.15 -5.62
CA ASP A 58 9.84 -15.07 -5.57
C ASP A 58 10.35 -13.67 -5.93
N ALA A 59 9.66 -12.67 -5.41
CA ALA A 59 10.04 -11.27 -5.55
C ALA A 59 9.44 -10.44 -4.43
N ARG A 60 9.91 -9.20 -4.34
CA ARG A 60 9.39 -8.21 -3.40
C ARG A 60 8.71 -7.11 -4.17
N TYR A 61 7.62 -6.62 -3.62
CA TYR A 61 6.81 -5.59 -4.25
C TYR A 61 6.67 -4.40 -3.34
N ILE A 62 6.73 -3.21 -3.93
CA ILE A 62 6.14 -2.01 -3.35
C ILE A 62 4.96 -1.66 -4.24
N TYR A 63 3.83 -1.32 -3.63
CA TYR A 63 2.62 -0.96 -4.35
C TYR A 63 1.95 0.25 -3.73
N GLN A 64 1.22 0.98 -4.56
CA GLN A 64 0.40 2.09 -4.15
C GLN A 64 -0.99 2.05 -4.77
N PHE A 65 -1.94 2.61 -4.03
CA PHE A 65 -3.30 2.84 -4.48
C PHE A 65 -3.55 4.34 -4.56
N SER A 66 -4.08 4.82 -5.67
CA SER A 66 -4.46 6.21 -5.85
C SER A 66 -5.79 6.33 -6.60
N VAL A 67 -6.34 7.53 -6.57
CA VAL A 67 -7.58 7.92 -7.23
C VAL A 67 -7.43 9.31 -7.82
N GLU A 68 -8.37 9.71 -8.66
CA GLU A 68 -8.44 11.08 -9.17
C GLU A 68 -8.67 12.11 -8.04
N SER A 69 -8.22 13.34 -8.25
CA SER A 69 -8.26 14.41 -7.26
C SER A 69 -9.67 14.86 -6.87
N ASN A 70 -10.67 14.59 -7.70
CA ASN A 70 -12.05 14.98 -7.45
C ASN A 70 -12.78 14.05 -6.47
N VAL A 71 -12.32 12.81 -6.23
CA VAL A 71 -13.06 11.81 -5.44
C VAL A 71 -12.54 11.61 -4.02
N TYR A 72 -11.29 11.97 -3.72
CA TYR A 72 -10.62 11.50 -2.50
C TYR A 72 -11.25 12.03 -1.19
N GLU A 73 -11.84 13.23 -1.18
CA GLU A 73 -12.44 13.80 0.03
C GLU A 73 -13.68 13.01 0.48
N GLU A 74 -14.51 12.59 -0.47
CA GLU A 74 -15.68 11.77 -0.18
C GLU A 74 -15.28 10.38 0.32
N LEU A 75 -14.25 9.79 -0.29
CA LEU A 75 -13.68 8.52 0.17
C LEU A 75 -13.14 8.63 1.59
N HIS A 76 -12.50 9.75 1.93
CA HIS A 76 -12.01 10.01 3.29
C HIS A 76 -13.15 10.00 4.32
N GLY A 77 -14.23 10.73 4.02
CA GLY A 77 -15.44 10.77 4.85
C GLY A 77 -16.07 9.40 5.04
N ALA A 78 -16.31 8.69 3.94
CA ALA A 78 -16.93 7.36 3.96
C ALA A 78 -16.09 6.33 4.75
N PHE A 79 -14.76 6.34 4.57
CA PHE A 79 -13.87 5.47 5.35
C PHE A 79 -13.90 5.81 6.85
N LYS A 80 -13.89 7.10 7.18
CA LYS A 80 -13.94 7.56 8.57
C LYS A 80 -15.20 7.06 9.27
N GLU A 81 -16.36 7.18 8.63
CA GLU A 81 -17.63 6.68 9.15
C GLU A 81 -17.63 5.16 9.31
N ALA A 82 -17.16 4.42 8.30
CA ALA A 82 -17.08 2.97 8.36
C ALA A 82 -16.16 2.47 9.48
N LYS A 83 -15.02 3.14 9.68
CA LYS A 83 -14.07 2.82 10.76
C LYS A 83 -14.66 3.11 12.14
N LEU A 84 -15.33 4.26 12.33
CA LEU A 84 -15.93 4.64 13.62
C LEU A 84 -17.10 3.72 14.01
N SER A 85 -17.94 3.37 13.03
CA SER A 85 -19.07 2.46 13.22
C SER A 85 -18.69 0.99 13.27
N ARG A 86 -17.40 0.65 13.05
CA ARG A 86 -16.93 -0.73 12.85
C ARG A 86 -17.76 -1.50 11.83
N LYS A 87 -18.12 -0.84 10.73
CA LYS A 87 -19.01 -1.38 9.69
C LYS A 87 -18.58 -2.80 9.28
N ASN A 88 -19.51 -3.76 9.33
CA ASN A 88 -19.28 -5.18 9.04
C ASN A 88 -18.24 -5.89 9.93
N ASP A 89 -17.94 -5.37 11.13
CA ASP A 89 -16.96 -5.92 12.08
C ASP A 89 -15.56 -6.15 11.49
N ARG A 90 -15.15 -5.27 10.57
CA ARG A 90 -13.84 -5.37 9.89
C ARG A 90 -12.75 -4.57 10.57
N ALA A 91 -11.53 -5.07 10.44
CA ALA A 91 -10.31 -4.38 10.85
C ALA A 91 -9.89 -3.36 9.77
N TYR A 92 -10.22 -2.09 10.01
CA TYR A 92 -9.83 -0.99 9.14
C TYR A 92 -8.44 -0.45 9.52
N CYS A 93 -7.57 -0.29 8.52
CA CYS A 93 -6.25 0.32 8.69
C CYS A 93 -6.32 1.78 9.21
N ARG A 94 -5.17 2.36 9.57
CA ARG A 94 -5.11 3.73 10.10
C ARG A 94 -5.64 4.75 9.07
N LEU A 95 -6.34 5.76 9.56
CA LEU A 95 -6.79 6.93 8.79
C LEU A 95 -5.81 8.10 9.04
N ASN A 96 -5.39 8.75 7.97
CA ASN A 96 -4.56 9.96 7.95
C ASN A 96 -5.37 11.12 7.30
N PRO A 97 -4.80 12.33 7.12
CA PRO A 97 -5.47 13.39 6.35
C PRO A 97 -5.83 12.96 4.92
N ALA A 98 -6.82 13.64 4.32
CA ALA A 98 -7.30 13.36 2.98
C ALA A 98 -6.17 13.54 1.93
N SER A 99 -6.04 12.59 1.00
CA SER A 99 -5.02 12.58 -0.06
C SER A 99 -5.50 11.75 -1.26
N ALA A 100 -5.19 12.16 -2.48
CA ALA A 100 -5.47 11.35 -3.67
C ALA A 100 -4.65 10.03 -3.70
N LEU A 101 -3.51 10.00 -2.99
CA LEU A 101 -2.79 8.75 -2.72
C LEU A 101 -3.43 8.06 -1.51
N LEU A 102 -4.07 6.93 -1.74
CA LEU A 102 -4.84 6.22 -0.72
C LEU A 102 -3.93 5.40 0.20
N TYR A 103 -2.98 4.66 -0.34
CA TYR A 103 -2.18 3.72 0.45
C TYR A 103 -0.86 3.40 -0.25
N VAL A 104 0.18 3.15 0.54
CA VAL A 104 1.47 2.60 0.09
C VAL A 104 1.78 1.41 0.99
N GLY A 105 2.31 0.33 0.42
CA GLY A 105 2.81 -0.79 1.20
C GLY A 105 3.77 -1.68 0.43
N SER A 106 4.40 -2.62 1.13
CA SER A 106 5.21 -3.69 0.52
C SER A 106 4.62 -5.09 0.77
N SER A 107 5.04 -6.07 -0.04
CA SER A 107 4.67 -7.48 0.14
C SER A 107 5.56 -8.44 -0.67
N CYS A 108 5.58 -9.71 -0.26
CA CYS A 108 6.03 -10.84 -1.11
C CYS A 108 4.84 -11.57 -1.79
N ASP A 109 3.60 -11.28 -1.38
CA ASP A 109 2.37 -11.81 -1.97
C ASP A 109 1.43 -10.64 -2.31
N LEU A 110 1.73 -10.01 -3.45
CA LEU A 110 1.03 -8.82 -3.92
C LEU A 110 -0.46 -9.10 -4.15
N GLY A 111 -0.80 -10.23 -4.77
CA GLY A 111 -2.17 -10.62 -5.05
C GLY A 111 -3.02 -10.76 -3.78
N ALA A 112 -2.49 -11.46 -2.76
CA ALA A 112 -3.20 -11.57 -1.48
C ALA A 112 -3.38 -10.21 -0.78
N ARG A 113 -2.37 -9.32 -0.84
CA ARG A 113 -2.47 -7.97 -0.26
C ARG A 113 -3.49 -7.11 -0.97
N ILE A 114 -3.49 -7.07 -2.30
CA ILE A 114 -4.51 -6.32 -3.07
C ILE A 114 -5.90 -6.84 -2.72
N LYS A 115 -6.10 -8.17 -2.72
CA LYS A 115 -7.38 -8.80 -2.34
C LYS A 115 -7.86 -8.37 -0.95
N GLN A 116 -6.96 -8.29 0.04
CA GLN A 116 -7.27 -7.81 1.39
C GLN A 116 -7.68 -6.33 1.38
N HIS A 117 -6.94 -5.47 0.67
CA HIS A 117 -7.24 -4.04 0.57
C HIS A 117 -8.58 -3.76 -0.12
N LEU A 118 -8.92 -4.53 -1.16
CA LEU A 118 -10.20 -4.42 -1.84
C LEU A 118 -11.39 -4.91 -0.98
N GLY A 119 -11.14 -5.71 0.07
CA GLY A 119 -12.18 -6.21 0.99
C GLY A 119 -12.58 -7.68 0.77
N PHE A 120 -11.86 -8.41 -0.07
CA PHE A 120 -12.14 -9.81 -0.35
C PHE A 120 -11.26 -10.78 0.47
N GLY A 121 -10.50 -10.24 1.43
CA GLY A 121 -9.72 -10.99 2.41
C GLY A 121 -10.44 -11.19 3.75
N ASN A 122 -9.69 -11.68 4.73
CA ASN A 122 -10.17 -11.90 6.09
C ASN A 122 -10.62 -10.58 6.75
N LYS A 123 -11.75 -10.61 7.45
CA LYS A 123 -12.30 -9.46 8.21
C LYS A 123 -11.33 -8.94 9.29
N GLY A 124 -10.49 -9.81 9.86
CA GLY A 124 -9.53 -9.45 10.91
C GLY A 124 -8.24 -8.80 10.41
N THR A 125 -8.00 -8.79 9.09
CA THR A 125 -6.80 -8.19 8.52
C THR A 125 -6.95 -6.68 8.43
N TYR A 126 -6.06 -5.94 9.09
CA TYR A 126 -5.99 -4.48 8.99
C TYR A 126 -5.62 -4.06 7.56
N ALA A 127 -6.62 -3.61 6.80
CA ALA A 127 -6.48 -3.17 5.41
C ALA A 127 -7.48 -2.03 5.11
N MET A 128 -7.54 -1.58 3.86
CA MET A 128 -8.53 -0.57 3.44
C MET A 128 -9.96 -1.14 3.47
N GLN A 129 -10.14 -2.41 3.08
CA GLN A 129 -11.45 -3.09 3.06
C GLN A 129 -12.50 -2.35 2.18
N LEU A 130 -12.08 -1.84 1.01
CA LEU A 130 -12.82 -0.90 0.16
C LEU A 130 -14.29 -1.27 -0.09
N ARG A 131 -14.57 -2.52 -0.50
CA ARG A 131 -15.92 -3.00 -0.83
C ARG A 131 -17.00 -2.65 0.21
N TYR A 132 -16.65 -2.57 1.49
CA TYR A 132 -17.66 -2.41 2.56
C TYR A 132 -18.06 -0.96 2.83
N TRP A 133 -17.34 0.01 2.30
CA TRP A 133 -17.58 1.42 2.56
C TRP A 133 -17.47 2.32 1.33
N LEU A 134 -17.02 1.80 0.20
CA LEU A 134 -16.95 2.54 -1.05
C LEU A 134 -18.34 3.11 -1.40
N PRO A 135 -18.50 4.44 -1.51
CA PRO A 135 -19.79 5.06 -1.77
C PRO A 135 -20.32 4.74 -3.18
N GLU A 136 -21.59 5.03 -3.43
CA GLU A 136 -22.24 4.99 -4.75
C GLU A 136 -21.80 6.19 -5.61
N ARG A 137 -20.48 6.31 -5.78
CA ARG A 137 -19.82 7.31 -6.62
C ARG A 137 -18.98 6.61 -7.67
N GLU A 138 -18.98 7.14 -8.89
CA GLU A 138 -18.10 6.65 -9.93
C GLU A 138 -16.69 7.21 -9.80
N GLY A 139 -15.72 6.40 -10.24
CA GLY A 139 -14.30 6.67 -10.15
C GLY A 139 -13.49 5.41 -10.45
N VAL A 140 -12.17 5.58 -10.51
CA VAL A 140 -11.23 4.51 -10.80
C VAL A 140 -10.20 4.44 -9.68
N LEU A 141 -9.95 3.23 -9.19
CA LEU A 141 -8.82 2.91 -8.32
C LEU A 141 -7.62 2.57 -9.20
N HIS A 142 -6.57 3.37 -9.11
CA HIS A 142 -5.30 3.09 -9.75
C HIS A 142 -4.40 2.30 -8.79
N ILE A 143 -3.79 1.24 -9.30
CA ILE A 143 -2.80 0.43 -8.60
C ILE A 143 -1.52 0.52 -9.40
N GLN A 144 -0.43 0.90 -8.74
CA GLN A 144 0.90 0.82 -9.32
C GLN A 144 1.73 -0.10 -8.44
N ALA A 145 2.49 -1.01 -9.05
CA ALA A 145 3.36 -1.93 -8.35
C ALA A 145 4.73 -2.00 -9.01
N TRP A 146 5.77 -2.01 -8.19
CA TRP A 146 7.17 -2.14 -8.60
C TRP A 146 7.72 -3.44 -8.04
N ARG A 147 8.35 -4.23 -8.90
CA ARG A 147 8.99 -5.49 -8.55
C ARG A 147 10.47 -5.28 -8.32
N PHE A 148 10.96 -5.90 -7.25
CA PHE A 148 12.34 -5.94 -6.81
C PHE A 148 12.77 -7.40 -6.66
N SER A 149 14.04 -7.68 -6.95
CA SER A 149 14.64 -8.98 -6.71
C SER A 149 14.44 -9.41 -5.25
N ASN A 150 14.18 -10.70 -5.05
CA ASN A 150 14.04 -11.26 -3.70
C ASN A 150 15.36 -11.22 -2.89
N GLU A 151 16.49 -11.01 -3.58
CA GLU A 151 17.82 -10.82 -2.99
C GLU A 151 17.98 -9.48 -2.28
N ILE A 152 17.14 -8.48 -2.57
CA ILE A 152 17.20 -7.16 -1.93
C ILE A 152 16.78 -7.29 -0.47
N ASP A 153 17.54 -6.69 0.44
CA ASP A 153 17.27 -6.73 1.88
C ASP A 153 15.90 -6.09 2.23
N GLY A 154 15.23 -6.64 3.26
CA GLY A 154 13.92 -6.13 3.71
C GLY A 154 14.01 -4.72 4.25
N ALA A 155 15.14 -4.37 4.86
CA ALA A 155 15.40 -3.02 5.33
C ALA A 155 15.44 -1.99 4.18
N VAL A 156 15.89 -2.41 2.99
CA VAL A 156 15.93 -1.54 1.80
C VAL A 156 14.52 -1.31 1.28
N VAL A 157 13.74 -2.38 1.10
CA VAL A 157 12.33 -2.29 0.67
C VAL A 157 11.52 -1.44 1.65
N GLN A 158 11.72 -1.65 2.95
CA GLN A 158 11.06 -0.86 3.99
C GLN A 158 11.48 0.61 3.95
N ALA A 159 12.77 0.92 3.74
CA ALA A 159 13.23 2.30 3.63
C ALA A 159 12.61 3.03 2.42
N ILE A 160 12.44 2.33 1.29
CA ILE A 160 11.76 2.87 0.11
C ILE A 160 10.27 3.09 0.42
N GLU A 161 9.59 2.11 1.03
CA GLU A 161 8.18 2.25 1.46
C GLU A 161 7.99 3.44 2.40
N ASP A 162 8.85 3.58 3.41
CA ASP A 162 8.82 4.66 4.39
C ASP A 162 9.09 6.03 3.74
N GLY A 163 10.01 6.09 2.77
CA GLY A 163 10.29 7.29 1.99
C GLY A 163 9.09 7.71 1.14
N LEU A 164 8.45 6.75 0.45
CA LEU A 164 7.22 7.00 -0.31
C LEU A 164 6.08 7.45 0.60
N TRP A 165 5.92 6.83 1.77
CA TRP A 165 4.93 7.25 2.75
C TRP A 165 5.19 8.68 3.22
N ALA A 166 6.43 9.01 3.59
CA ALA A 166 6.82 10.32 4.11
C ALA A 166 6.60 11.44 3.08
N SER A 167 6.98 11.20 1.82
CA SER A 167 6.85 12.17 0.74
C SER A 167 5.40 12.41 0.33
N ASN A 168 4.58 11.36 0.30
CA ASN A 168 3.25 11.44 -0.31
C ASN A 168 2.09 11.47 0.71
N LYS A 169 2.35 11.13 1.97
CA LYS A 169 1.37 11.15 3.08
C LYS A 169 0.05 10.47 2.70
N PRO A 170 0.06 9.15 2.43
CA PRO A 170 -1.12 8.46 1.95
C PRO A 170 -2.27 8.52 2.97
N MET A 171 -3.50 8.56 2.44
CA MET A 171 -4.73 8.72 3.22
C MET A 171 -4.93 7.61 4.26
N PHE A 172 -4.46 6.42 3.96
CA PHE A 172 -4.64 5.23 4.77
C PHE A 172 -3.31 4.52 5.04
N GLY A 173 -3.28 3.74 6.12
CA GLY A 173 -2.11 3.00 6.54
C GLY A 173 -1.19 3.78 7.48
N ARG A 174 -0.04 3.20 7.79
CA ARG A 174 0.96 3.74 8.71
C ARG A 174 2.26 3.92 7.96
N GLN A 175 3.03 4.95 8.30
CA GLN A 175 4.47 4.91 8.09
C GLN A 175 5.00 3.72 8.90
N GLY A 176 5.97 2.99 8.35
CA GLY A 176 6.46 1.72 8.86
C GLY A 176 6.45 1.62 10.37
N ALA A 177 5.97 0.49 10.86
CA ALA A 177 6.12 0.12 12.25
C ALA A 177 7.54 -0.42 12.43
N ARG A 178 8.34 0.26 13.25
CA ARG A 178 9.04 -0.50 14.27
C ARG A 178 8.18 -0.50 15.52
#